data_AF-A0AAU9SJQ6-F1
#
_entry.id   AF-A0AAU9SJQ6-F1
#
_cell.length_a   1.000
_cell.length_b   1.000
_cell.length_c   1.000
_cell.angle_alpha   90.00
_cell.angle_beta   90.00
_cell.angle_gamma   90.00
#
_symmetry.space_group_name_H-M   'P 1'
#
loop_
_entity.id
_entity.type
_entity.pdbx_description
1 polymer ?
#
loop_
_entity_poly.entity_id
_entity_poly.type
_entity_poly.pdbx_seq_one_letter_code
_entity_poly.pdbx_strand_id
1 'polypeptide(L)'
;MAEIEEAKAVVKLVPIWMTCLVYAIVHAQSPTFFRKQGSTMDRSISPGLKVPAATFQSFINISIVFFVPIYDRLLVPIATSFSQSPSGITMLQRIGTGIFFSILSMVVAALVETKRLQAAHDDLTIPMSV
;
A
#
# COMPACT_ATOMS: atom_id res chain seq x y z
N MET A 1 10.57 -37.42 17.30
CA MET A 1 11.20 -36.15 17.75
C MET A 1 11.19 -35.10 16.64
N ALA A 2 11.62 -35.43 15.42
CA ALA A 2 11.56 -34.52 14.26
C ALA A 2 10.17 -33.89 14.03
N GLU A 3 9.09 -34.69 14.06
CA GLU A 3 7.72 -34.18 13.88
C GLU A 3 7.31 -33.11 14.91
N ILE A 4 7.75 -33.26 16.17
CA ILE A 4 7.47 -32.30 17.25
C ILE A 4 8.23 -30.99 17.01
N GLU A 5 9.46 -31.08 16.48
CA GLU A 5 10.30 -29.93 16.18
C GLU A 5 9.80 -29.16 14.97
N GLU A 6 9.34 -29.86 13.92
CA GLU A 6 8.67 -29.27 12.77
C GLU A 6 7.36 -28.58 13.16
N ALA A 7 6.51 -29.23 13.96
CA ALA A 7 5.28 -28.62 14.47
C ALA A 7 5.58 -27.36 15.29
N LYS A 8 6.62 -27.39 16.14
CA LYS A 8 7.06 -26.24 16.92
C LYS A 8 7.59 -25.11 16.04
N ALA A 9 8.24 -25.42 14.92
CA ALA A 9 8.68 -24.43 13.94
C ALA A 9 7.49 -23.73 13.26
N VAL A 10 6.45 -24.48 12.87
CA VAL A 10 5.22 -23.91 12.30
C VAL A 10 4.51 -23.00 13.30
N VAL A 11 4.39 -23.41 14.56
CA VAL A 11 3.77 -22.58 15.60
C VAL A 11 4.52 -21.26 15.81
N LYS A 12 5.86 -21.25 15.66
CA LYS A 12 6.67 -20.02 15.73
C LYS A 12 6.42 -19.06 14.55
N LEU A 13 5.85 -19.52 13.44
CA LEU A 13 5.48 -18.67 12.29
C LEU A 13 4.14 -17.95 12.49
N VAL A 14 3.26 -18.48 13.34
CA VAL A 14 1.95 -17.88 13.66
C VAL A 14 2.04 -16.38 14.01
N PRO A 15 2.93 -15.92 14.92
CA PRO A 15 3.03 -14.49 15.23
C PRO A 15 3.46 -13.64 14.02
N ILE A 16 4.33 -14.15 13.14
CA ILE A 16 4.75 -13.46 11.91
C ILE A 16 3.57 -13.39 10.93
N TRP A 17 2.81 -14.47 10.81
CA TRP A 17 1.60 -14.47 9.98
C TRP A 17 0.56 -13.47 10.49
N MET A 18 0.38 -13.37 11.81
CA MET A 18 -0.52 -12.40 12.42
C MET A 18 -0.13 -10.95 12.12
N THR A 19 1.16 -10.60 12.12
CA THR A 19 1.59 -9.23 11.75
C THR A 19 1.34 -8.92 10.27
N CYS A 20 1.42 -9.92 9.39
CA CYS A 20 1.06 -9.77 7.99
C CYS A 20 -0.44 -9.45 7.76
N LEU A 21 -1.33 -9.70 8.74
CA LEU A 21 -2.74 -9.32 8.62
C LEU A 21 -2.93 -7.81 8.51
N VAL A 22 -2.04 -7.00 9.10
CA VAL A 22 -2.08 -5.54 8.97
C VAL A 22 -1.99 -5.12 7.51
N TYR A 23 -1.08 -5.73 6.75
CA TYR A 23 -0.97 -5.50 5.31
C TYR A 23 -2.25 -5.91 4.57
N ALA A 24 -2.84 -7.05 4.91
CA ALA A 24 -4.08 -7.52 4.27
C ALA A 24 -5.26 -6.56 4.48
N ILE A 25 -5.39 -5.99 5.69
CA ILE A 25 -6.41 -4.97 6.00
C ILE A 25 -6.20 -3.73 5.12
N VAL A 26 -4.97 -3.23 5.03
CA VAL A 26 -4.63 -2.07 4.20
C VAL A 26 -4.92 -2.35 2.72
N HIS A 27 -4.54 -3.52 2.22
CA HIS A 27 -4.77 -3.92 0.83
C HIS A 27 -6.28 -3.97 0.49
N ALA A 28 -7.12 -4.44 1.43
CA ALA A 28 -8.58 -4.49 1.25
C ALA A 28 -9.24 -3.11 1.11
N GLN A 29 -8.60 -2.03 1.57
CA GLN A 29 -9.09 -0.65 1.43
C GLN A 29 -9.06 -0.17 -0.02
N SER A 30 -8.08 -0.63 -0.81
CA SER A 30 -7.86 -0.16 -2.19
C SER A 30 -9.07 -0.36 -3.11
N PRO A 31 -9.65 -1.57 -3.24
CA PRO A 31 -10.82 -1.76 -4.10
C PRO A 31 -12.10 -1.16 -3.52
N THR A 32 -12.11 -0.71 -2.26
CA THR A 32 -13.31 -0.27 -1.56
C THR A 32 -13.26 1.22 -1.27
N PHE A 33 -12.71 1.60 -0.12
CA PHE A 33 -12.68 2.97 0.37
C PHE A 33 -11.91 3.91 -0.54
N PHE A 34 -10.77 3.49 -1.10
CA PHE A 34 -10.00 4.36 -2.01
C PHE A 34 -10.73 4.59 -3.33
N ARG A 35 -11.44 3.59 -3.83
CA ARG A 35 -12.31 3.77 -4.99
C ARG A 35 -13.45 4.73 -4.70
N LYS A 36 -14.09 4.63 -3.52
CA LYS A 36 -15.15 5.56 -3.12
C LYS A 36 -14.62 6.98 -2.96
N GLN A 37 -13.50 7.16 -2.25
CA GLN A 37 -12.82 8.44 -2.10
C GLN A 37 -12.53 9.05 -3.48
N GLY A 38 -11.85 8.31 -4.36
CA GLY A 38 -11.54 8.76 -5.72
C GLY A 38 -12.76 9.02 -6.59
N SER A 39 -13.90 8.34 -6.36
CA SER A 39 -15.12 8.60 -7.13
C SER A 39 -15.75 9.97 -6.83
N THR A 40 -15.50 10.50 -5.63
CA THR A 40 -15.99 11.82 -5.17
C THR A 40 -15.02 12.96 -5.47
N MET A 41 -13.82 12.66 -5.96
CA MET A 41 -12.85 13.66 -6.40
C MET A 41 -13.09 14.03 -7.86
N ASP A 42 -12.62 15.22 -8.26
CA ASP A 42 -12.53 15.55 -9.68
C ASP A 42 -11.55 14.60 -10.38
N ARG A 43 -11.99 14.03 -11.49
CA ARG A 43 -11.27 13.05 -12.31
C ARG A 43 -11.14 13.50 -13.75
N SER A 44 -11.41 14.78 -14.03
CA SER A 44 -11.21 15.36 -15.35
C SER A 44 -9.72 15.60 -15.61
N ILE A 45 -9.21 15.09 -16.73
CA ILE A 45 -7.84 15.36 -17.20
C ILE A 45 -7.86 16.44 -18.28
N SER A 46 -8.86 16.41 -19.15
CA SER A 46 -9.11 17.40 -20.19
C SER A 46 -10.61 17.57 -20.40
N PRO A 47 -11.06 18.62 -21.11
CA PRO A 47 -12.47 18.75 -21.50
C PRO A 47 -12.93 17.48 -22.21
N GLY A 48 -13.97 16.82 -21.68
CA GLY A 48 -14.52 15.57 -22.22
C GLY A 48 -13.79 14.27 -21.79
N LEU A 49 -12.60 14.34 -21.17
CA LEU A 49 -11.87 13.16 -20.70
C LEU A 49 -11.95 13.03 -19.18
N LYS A 50 -12.80 12.09 -18.73
CA LYS A 50 -12.95 11.74 -17.31
C LYS A 50 -12.40 10.35 -17.03
N VAL A 51 -11.41 10.26 -16.16
CA VAL A 51 -10.81 8.98 -15.77
C VAL A 51 -11.80 8.18 -14.93
N PRO A 52 -12.11 6.92 -15.26
CA PRO A 52 -12.92 6.06 -14.39
C PRO A 52 -12.24 5.84 -13.05
N ALA A 53 -12.98 5.94 -11.94
CA ALA A 53 -12.44 5.71 -10.59
C ALA A 53 -11.88 4.28 -10.41
N ALA A 54 -12.36 3.31 -11.20
CA ALA A 54 -11.81 1.96 -11.22
C ALA A 54 -10.34 1.91 -11.68
N THR A 55 -9.87 2.89 -12.46
CA THR A 55 -8.48 3.00 -12.93
C THR A 55 -7.49 3.18 -11.78
N PHE A 56 -7.94 3.68 -10.61
CA PHE A 56 -7.10 3.73 -9.41
C PHE A 56 -6.60 2.34 -8.97
N GLN A 57 -7.36 1.27 -9.25
CA GLN A 57 -6.90 -0.09 -8.96
C GLN A 57 -5.71 -0.47 -9.84
N SER A 58 -5.69 -0.02 -11.10
CA SER A 58 -4.63 -0.32 -12.06
C SER A 58 -3.28 0.26 -11.64
N PHE A 59 -3.26 1.36 -10.88
CA PHE A 59 -2.02 1.94 -10.35
C PHE A 59 -1.23 0.96 -9.48
N ILE A 60 -1.89 0.09 -8.74
CA ILE A 60 -1.21 -0.95 -7.94
C ILE A 60 -0.46 -1.91 -8.87
N ASN A 61 -1.14 -2.42 -9.90
CA ASN A 61 -0.53 -3.35 -10.85
C ASN A 61 0.63 -2.70 -11.63
N ILE A 62 0.45 -1.46 -12.08
CA ILE A 62 1.50 -0.70 -12.77
C ILE A 62 2.71 -0.50 -11.85
N SER A 63 2.47 -0.15 -10.58
CA SER A 63 3.53 0.02 -9.59
C SER A 63 4.30 -1.29 -9.38
N ILE A 64 3.62 -2.44 -9.27
CA ILE A 64 4.28 -3.74 -9.14
C ILE A 64 5.18 -4.02 -10.36
N VAL A 65 4.63 -3.87 -11.57
CA VAL A 65 5.37 -4.09 -12.82
C VAL A 65 6.61 -3.18 -12.92
N PHE A 66 6.53 -1.96 -12.42
CA PHE A 66 7.64 -1.02 -12.43
C PHE A 66 8.67 -1.29 -11.33
N PHE A 67 8.23 -1.48 -10.09
CA PHE A 67 9.12 -1.57 -8.93
C PHE A 67 9.73 -2.96 -8.72
N VAL A 68 9.09 -4.05 -9.15
CA VAL A 68 9.66 -5.40 -9.01
C VAL A 68 10.98 -5.54 -9.77
N PRO A 69 11.08 -5.19 -11.07
CA PRO A 69 12.36 -5.22 -11.78
C PRO A 69 13.43 -4.34 -11.14
N ILE A 70 13.04 -3.15 -10.64
CA ILE A 70 13.96 -2.24 -9.95
C ILE A 70 14.49 -2.89 -8.66
N TYR A 71 13.60 -3.49 -7.88
CA TYR A 71 13.96 -4.19 -6.66
C TYR A 71 14.92 -5.35 -6.95
N ASP A 72 14.59 -6.21 -7.90
CA ASP A 72 15.37 -7.41 -8.22
C ASP A 72 16.70 -7.09 -8.93
N ARG A 73 16.75 -6.06 -9.77
CA ARG A 73 17.94 -5.72 -10.59
C ARG A 73 18.86 -4.70 -9.94
N LEU A 74 18.36 -3.83 -9.07
CA LEU A 74 19.17 -2.78 -8.44
C LEU A 74 19.28 -3.02 -6.94
N LEU A 75 18.17 -3.09 -6.21
CA LEU A 75 18.21 -3.13 -4.75
C LEU A 75 18.79 -4.44 -4.22
N VAL A 76 18.43 -5.59 -4.79
CA VAL A 76 18.95 -6.90 -4.36
C VAL A 76 20.45 -7.02 -4.62
N PRO A 77 21.00 -6.76 -5.83
CA PRO A 77 22.43 -6.85 -6.06
C PRO A 77 23.25 -5.90 -5.17
N ILE A 78 22.77 -4.66 -4.99
CA ILE A 78 23.41 -3.70 -4.08
C ILE A 78 23.41 -4.25 -2.65
N ALA A 79 22.27 -4.72 -2.15
CA ALA A 79 22.17 -5.29 -0.81
C ALA A 79 23.03 -6.54 -0.63
N THR A 80 23.14 -7.42 -1.64
CA THR A 80 24.04 -8.58 -1.59
C THR A 80 25.51 -8.16 -1.52
N SER A 81 25.89 -7.10 -2.24
CA SER A 81 27.25 -6.57 -2.24
C SER A 81 27.66 -6.00 -0.88
N PHE A 82 26.72 -5.40 -0.15
CA PHE A 82 27.00 -4.83 1.18
C PHE A 82 26.81 -5.83 2.32
N SER A 83 25.80 -6.70 2.24
CA SER A 83 25.42 -7.59 3.34
C SER A 83 26.24 -8.88 3.39
N GLN A 84 26.98 -9.24 2.33
CA GLN A 84 27.65 -10.55 2.16
C GLN A 84 26.71 -11.77 2.35
N SER A 85 25.40 -11.55 2.35
CA SER A 85 24.36 -12.58 2.49
C SER A 85 23.88 -12.99 1.10
N PRO A 86 23.68 -14.29 0.82
CA PRO A 86 23.28 -14.78 -0.50
C PRO A 86 21.93 -14.23 -0.98
N SER A 87 21.06 -13.78 -0.06
CA SER A 87 19.77 -13.18 -0.41
C SER A 87 19.79 -11.63 -0.42
N GLY A 88 20.86 -11.00 0.10
CA GLY A 88 21.01 -9.56 0.26
C GLY A 88 20.07 -8.93 1.29
N ILE A 89 18.76 -9.06 1.07
CA ILE A 89 17.69 -8.58 1.95
C ILE A 89 16.96 -9.80 2.53
N THR A 90 16.88 -9.89 3.85
CA THR A 90 16.20 -11.02 4.51
C THR A 90 14.69 -10.96 4.33
N MET A 91 14.01 -12.12 4.35
CA MET A 91 12.55 -12.19 4.20
C MET A 91 11.81 -11.36 5.28
N LEU A 92 12.29 -11.38 6.52
CA LEU A 92 11.70 -10.59 7.61
C LEU A 92 11.86 -9.08 7.40
N GLN A 93 13.00 -8.62 6.87
CA GLN A 93 13.17 -7.20 6.50
C GLN A 93 12.22 -6.78 5.38
N ARG A 94 12.00 -7.65 4.38
CA ARG A 94 11.03 -7.40 3.30
C ARG A 94 9.61 -7.27 3.84
N ILE A 95 9.20 -8.17 4.73
CA ILE A 95 7.89 -8.12 5.38
C ILE A 95 7.76 -6.84 6.22
N GLY A 96 8.75 -6.55 7.07
CA GLY A 96 8.73 -5.37 7.94
C GLY A 96 8.68 -4.05 7.17
N THR A 97 9.48 -3.92 6.11
CA THR A 97 9.46 -2.72 5.24
C THR A 97 8.11 -2.56 4.53
N GLY A 98 7.51 -3.65 4.02
CA GLY A 98 6.17 -3.62 3.43
C GLY A 98 5.09 -3.16 4.42
N ILE A 99 5.12 -3.66 5.66
CA ILE A 99 4.19 -3.22 6.72
C ILE A 99 4.39 -1.74 7.05
N PHE A 100 5.63 -1.28 7.16
CA PHE A 100 5.95 0.13 7.39
C PHE A 100 5.37 1.05 6.30
N PHE A 101 5.60 0.73 5.02
CA PHE A 101 5.04 1.50 3.91
C PHE A 101 3.51 1.46 3.87
N SER A 102 2.90 0.36 4.31
CA SER A 102 1.43 0.23 4.39
C SER A 102 0.84 1.18 5.43
N ILE A 103 1.48 1.30 6.59
CA ILE A 103 1.07 2.27 7.63
C ILE A 103 1.22 3.69 7.10
N LEU A 104 2.37 4.01 6.49
CA LEU A 104 2.60 5.34 5.91
C LEU A 104 1.55 5.68 4.84
N SER A 105 1.19 4.72 3.98
CA SER A 105 0.13 4.90 2.99
C SER A 105 -1.23 5.22 3.64
N MET A 106 -1.59 4.58 4.76
CA MET A 106 -2.83 4.88 5.47
C MET A 106 -2.82 6.27 6.09
N VAL A 107 -1.68 6.71 6.62
CA VAL A 107 -1.53 8.09 7.13
C VAL A 107 -1.78 9.09 6.00
N VAL A 108 -1.16 8.89 4.82
CA VAL A 108 -1.38 9.76 3.66
C VAL A 108 -2.85 9.75 3.22
N ALA A 109 -3.48 8.58 3.14
CA ALA A 109 -4.88 8.48 2.76
C ALA A 109 -5.82 9.22 3.72
N ALA A 110 -5.56 9.13 5.03
CA ALA A 110 -6.30 9.86 6.06
C ALA A 110 -6.13 11.38 5.92
N LEU A 111 -4.92 11.86 5.65
CA LEU A 111 -4.65 13.27 5.41
C LEU A 111 -5.37 13.79 4.16
N VAL A 112 -5.32 13.02 3.06
CA VAL A 112 -6.04 13.35 1.81
C VAL A 112 -7.54 13.41 2.06
N GLU A 113 -8.11 12.45 2.78
CA GLU A 113 -9.55 12.45 3.09
C GLU A 113 -9.94 13.64 3.96
N THR A 114 -9.12 13.97 4.96
CA THR A 114 -9.34 15.15 5.80
C THR A 114 -9.39 16.42 4.96
N LYS A 115 -8.47 16.58 4.01
CA LYS A 115 -8.43 17.74 3.10
C LYS A 115 -9.63 17.77 2.14
N ARG A 116 -10.04 16.61 1.61
CA ARG A 116 -11.20 16.49 0.74
C ARG A 116 -12.49 16.89 1.47
N LEU A 117 -12.66 16.46 2.72
CA LEU A 117 -13.82 16.80 3.54
C LEU A 117 -13.85 18.29 3.91
N GLN A 118 -12.68 18.89 4.21
CA GLN A 118 -12.56 20.34 4.44
C GLN A 118 -13.00 21.14 3.21
N ALA A 119 -12.45 20.80 2.03
CA ALA A 119 -12.82 21.48 0.79
C ALA A 119 -14.33 21.36 0.47
N ALA A 120 -14.92 20.19 0.71
CA ALA A 120 -16.36 19.98 0.53
C ALA A 120 -17.22 20.79 1.53
N HIS A 121 -16.72 21.02 2.75
CA HIS A 121 -17.40 21.86 3.73
C HIS A 121 -17.33 23.35 3.35
N ASP A 122 -16.14 23.82 2.96
CA ASP A 122 -15.92 25.20 2.56
C ASP A 122 -16.79 25.56 1.34
N ASP A 123 -16.84 24.68 0.33
CA ASP A 123 -17.69 24.84 -0.86
C ASP A 123 -19.19 24.85 -0.52
N LEU A 124 -19.62 24.26 0.61
CA LEU A 124 -21.00 24.31 1.09
C LEU A 124 -21.31 25.61 1.85
N THR A 125 -20.31 26.27 2.42
CA THR A 125 -20.48 27.53 3.18
C THR A 125 -20.45 28.78 2.29
N ILE A 126 -19.73 28.74 1.17
CA ILE A 126 -19.68 29.83 0.17
C ILE A 126 -21.03 30.11 -0.54
N PRO A 127 -21.92 29.13 -0.85
CA PRO A 127 -23.20 29.41 -1.50
C PRO A 127 -24.28 29.99 -0.59
N MET A 128 -24.06 30.14 0.73
CA MET A 128 -25.02 30.77 1.66
C MET A 128 -24.72 32.25 1.99
N SER A 129 -23.67 32.85 1.44
CA SER A 129 -23.25 34.22 1.74
C SER A 129 -23.45 35.25 0.61
N VAL A 130 -24.27 34.93 -0.41
CA VAL A 130 -24.62 35.85 -1.51
C VAL A 130 -26.13 36.11 -1.56
#